data_AF-A0A915CRH9-F1
#
_entry.id   AF-A0A915CRH9-F1
#
_cell.length_a   1.000
_cell.length_b   1.000
_cell.length_c   1.000
_cell.angle_alpha   90.00
_cell.angle_beta   90.00
_cell.angle_gamma   90.00
#
_symmetry.space_group_name_H-M   'P 1'
#
loop_
_entity.id
_entity.type
_entity.pdbx_description
1 polymer ?
#
loop_
_entity_poly.entity_id
_entity_poly.type
_entity_poly.pdbx_seq_one_letter_code
_entity_poly.pdbx_strand_id
1 'polypeptide(L)'
;MNPPVAWTYPDNMALQLGTNLPGQPLTQTDAQNTANGNIMATTLEALADARIPTAGVRVIPTYTPPMVLDCQKASTAPGTAIGQQFGIVEQGAVIRLASSTALISVANCGARSFVPATNPLTFTEFVQRGSVQLQGVVASVFQLEQVAARMMVNLNFNNRVRFVTPIVVS
;
A
#
# COMPACT_ATOMS: atom_id res chain seq x y z
N MET A 1 0.03 8.35 -2.83
CA MET A 1 0.33 7.11 -3.58
C MET A 1 -0.67 6.02 -3.21
N ASN A 2 -1.01 5.14 -4.13
CA ASN A 2 -1.67 3.87 -3.82
C ASN A 2 -0.59 2.84 -3.43
N PRO A 3 -0.65 2.27 -2.22
CA PRO A 3 0.36 1.33 -1.77
C PRO A 3 0.17 -0.06 -2.41
N PRO A 4 1.26 -0.83 -2.59
CA PRO A 4 1.16 -2.24 -2.92
C PRO A 4 0.50 -3.02 -1.79
N VAL A 5 -0.05 -4.19 -2.11
CA VAL A 5 -0.64 -5.10 -1.11
C VAL A 5 0.33 -5.41 0.03
N ALA A 6 1.62 -5.58 -0.29
CA ALA A 6 2.67 -5.88 0.69
C ALA A 6 2.90 -4.78 1.74
N TRP A 7 2.37 -3.57 1.52
CA TRP A 7 2.46 -2.42 2.44
C TRP A 7 1.16 -2.19 3.21
N THR A 8 0.24 -3.15 3.16
CA THR A 8 -1.01 -3.13 3.90
C THR A 8 -1.06 -4.33 4.83
N TYR A 9 -1.96 -4.32 5.81
CA TYR A 9 -2.18 -5.47 6.70
C TYR A 9 -3.68 -5.72 6.86
N PRO A 10 -4.10 -6.96 7.17
CA PRO A 10 -5.51 -7.25 7.36
C PRO A 10 -5.92 -7.13 8.83
N ASP A 11 -7.22 -7.30 9.09
CA ASP A 11 -7.73 -7.49 10.45
C ASP A 11 -7.20 -8.80 11.09
N ASN A 12 -7.19 -8.88 12.42
CA ASN A 12 -6.64 -10.02 13.16
C ASN A 12 -7.39 -11.35 12.90
N MET A 13 -8.65 -11.31 12.47
CA MET A 13 -9.43 -12.49 12.10
C MET A 13 -9.25 -12.90 10.64
N ALA A 14 -8.54 -12.11 9.83
CA ALA A 14 -8.58 -12.28 8.38
C ALA A 14 -7.97 -13.58 7.89
N LEU A 15 -6.96 -14.13 8.57
CA LEU A 15 -6.39 -15.43 8.22
C LEU A 15 -7.40 -16.56 8.42
N GLN A 16 -8.16 -16.52 9.52
CA GLN A 16 -9.19 -17.53 9.84
C GLN A 16 -10.36 -17.46 8.85
N LEU A 17 -10.66 -16.25 8.36
CA LEU A 17 -11.78 -15.97 7.47
C LEU A 17 -11.37 -15.95 5.99
N GLY A 18 -10.07 -16.08 5.71
CA GLY A 18 -9.47 -15.93 4.38
C GLY A 18 -9.79 -14.60 3.72
N THR A 19 -9.83 -13.49 4.47
CA THR A 19 -10.09 -12.12 3.98
C THR A 19 -8.82 -11.30 3.82
N ASN A 20 -7.64 -11.94 3.85
CA ASN A 20 -6.36 -11.29 3.56
C ASN A 20 -6.12 -11.23 2.05
N LEU A 21 -5.47 -10.16 1.59
CA LEU A 21 -5.03 -10.05 0.21
C LEU A 21 -3.82 -10.97 -0.03
N PRO A 22 -3.65 -11.53 -1.25
CA PRO A 22 -2.47 -12.32 -1.60
C PRO A 22 -1.17 -11.50 -1.47
N GLY A 23 -0.21 -12.00 -0.70
CA GLY A 23 1.08 -11.32 -0.46
C GLY A 23 1.03 -10.19 0.59
N GLN A 24 -0.08 -10.07 1.31
CA GLN A 24 -0.24 -9.12 2.41
C GLN A 24 0.38 -9.67 3.70
N PRO A 25 1.25 -8.91 4.39
CA PRO A 25 1.70 -9.23 5.74
C PRO A 25 0.53 -9.31 6.73
N LEU A 26 0.62 -10.20 7.73
CA LEU A 26 -0.46 -10.40 8.70
C LEU A 26 -0.48 -9.37 9.82
N THR A 27 0.62 -8.62 10.01
CA THR A 27 0.74 -7.61 11.06
C THR A 27 1.07 -6.25 10.48
N GLN A 28 0.66 -5.19 11.19
CA GLN A 28 1.03 -3.83 10.83
C GLN A 28 2.55 -3.63 10.85
N THR A 29 3.25 -4.23 11.83
CA THR A 29 4.70 -4.11 11.97
C THR A 29 5.44 -4.72 10.77
N ASP A 30 5.02 -5.90 10.29
CA ASP A 30 5.65 -6.54 9.14
C ASP A 30 5.41 -5.75 7.85
N ALA A 31 4.20 -5.21 7.67
CA ALA A 31 3.89 -4.31 6.56
C ALA A 31 4.71 -3.02 6.63
N GLN A 32 4.94 -2.49 7.83
CA GLN A 32 5.74 -1.29 8.03
C GLN A 32 7.21 -1.54 7.73
N ASN A 33 7.76 -2.66 8.22
CA ASN A 33 9.14 -3.07 7.96
C ASN A 33 9.36 -3.30 6.46
N THR A 34 8.40 -3.95 5.78
CA THR A 34 8.43 -4.15 4.32
C THR A 34 8.43 -2.83 3.58
N ALA A 35 7.49 -1.93 3.90
CA ALA A 35 7.38 -0.62 3.26
C ALA A 35 8.64 0.23 3.48
N ASN A 36 9.09 0.34 4.74
CA ASN A 36 10.29 1.10 5.08
C ASN A 36 11.54 0.52 4.42
N GLY A 37 11.70 -0.80 4.39
CA GLY A 37 12.81 -1.47 3.71
C GLY A 37 12.82 -1.20 2.21
N ASN A 38 11.67 -1.30 1.54
CA ASN A 38 11.53 -0.98 0.12
C ASN A 38 11.85 0.48 -0.18
N ILE A 39 11.28 1.41 0.59
CA ILE A 39 11.54 2.85 0.43
C ILE A 39 13.02 3.15 0.64
N MET A 40 13.62 2.63 1.72
CA MET A 40 15.04 2.84 2.02
C MET A 40 15.95 2.31 0.91
N ALA A 41 15.72 1.07 0.46
CA ALA A 41 16.51 0.45 -0.60
C ALA A 41 16.42 1.28 -1.89
N THR A 42 15.21 1.64 -2.31
CA THR A 42 15.00 2.45 -3.50
C THR A 42 15.61 3.86 -3.37
N THR A 43 15.59 4.47 -2.20
CA THR A 43 16.27 5.75 -1.97
C THR A 43 17.79 5.62 -2.11
N LEU A 44 18.40 4.59 -1.53
CA LEU A 44 19.84 4.36 -1.64
C LEU A 44 20.28 4.06 -3.08
N GLU A 45 19.50 3.26 -3.79
CA GLU A 45 19.69 3.01 -5.22
C GLU A 45 19.65 4.33 -5.99
N ALA A 46 18.61 5.14 -5.81
CA ALA A 46 18.44 6.42 -6.50
C ALA A 46 19.57 7.42 -6.19
N LEU A 47 20.09 7.43 -4.96
CA LEU A 47 21.25 8.25 -4.58
C LEU A 47 22.52 7.80 -5.31
N ALA A 48 22.80 6.50 -5.33
CA ALA A 48 23.96 5.93 -6.03
C ALA A 48 23.90 6.23 -7.53
N ASP A 49 22.72 6.09 -8.11
CA ASP A 49 22.38 6.37 -9.50
C ASP A 49 22.57 7.84 -9.90
N ALA A 50 22.29 8.76 -8.98
CA ALA A 50 22.55 10.19 -9.10
C ALA A 50 24.01 10.57 -8.81
N ARG A 51 24.89 9.59 -8.58
CA ARG A 51 26.29 9.75 -8.18
C ARG A 51 26.47 10.57 -6.89
N ILE A 52 25.49 10.51 -5.99
CA ILE A 52 25.58 11.12 -4.67
C ILE A 52 26.24 10.09 -3.74
N PRO A 53 27.33 10.45 -3.04
CA PRO A 53 27.95 9.55 -2.07
C PRO A 53 26.95 9.09 -1.00
N THR A 54 26.84 7.78 -0.81
CA THR A 54 25.97 7.18 0.22
C THR A 54 26.71 6.90 1.53
N ALA A 55 28.03 7.07 1.56
CA ALA A 55 28.84 6.89 2.76
C ALA A 55 28.45 7.94 3.83
N GLY A 56 28.06 7.47 5.01
CA GLY A 56 27.60 8.33 6.11
C GLY A 56 26.18 8.90 5.92
N VAL A 57 25.48 8.52 4.83
CA VAL A 57 24.09 8.93 4.62
C VAL A 57 23.16 8.06 5.44
N ARG A 58 22.25 8.70 6.17
CA ARG A 58 21.16 8.03 6.88
C ARG A 58 19.84 8.31 6.17
N VAL A 59 19.16 7.24 5.76
CA VAL A 59 17.84 7.27 5.15
C VAL A 59 16.82 6.86 6.21
N ILE A 60 15.82 7.70 6.46
CA ILE A 60 14.78 7.46 7.46
C ILE A 60 13.42 7.47 6.74
N PRO A 61 12.93 6.32 6.26
CA PRO A 61 11.60 6.21 5.70
C PRO A 61 10.56 6.27 6.81
N THR A 62 9.44 6.94 6.55
CA THR A 62 8.28 6.96 7.42
C THR A 62 7.04 6.63 6.60
N TYR A 63 6.44 5.49 6.91
CA TYR A 63 5.18 5.05 6.35
C TYR A 63 4.33 4.37 7.41
N THR A 64 3.02 4.62 7.38
CA THR A 64 2.04 3.97 8.24
C THR A 64 1.17 3.08 7.38
N PRO A 65 1.35 1.74 7.46
CA PRO A 65 0.52 0.79 6.73
C PRO A 65 -0.95 0.98 7.10
N PRO A 66 -1.85 1.03 6.12
CA PRO A 66 -3.28 0.99 6.36
C PRO A 66 -3.78 -0.45 6.47
N MET A 67 -4.86 -0.63 7.24
CA MET A 67 -5.57 -1.90 7.28
C MET A 67 -6.43 -2.04 6.02
N VAL A 68 -6.32 -3.16 5.31
CA VAL A 68 -7.09 -3.44 4.08
C VAL A 68 -7.52 -4.90 4.08
N LEU A 69 -8.78 -5.16 3.76
CA LEU A 69 -9.34 -6.50 3.61
C LEU A 69 -9.54 -6.83 2.13
N ASP A 70 -9.55 -8.11 1.79
CA ASP A 70 -9.82 -8.59 0.43
C ASP A 70 -11.30 -8.50 0.05
N CYS A 71 -12.19 -8.82 0.99
CA CYS A 71 -13.63 -8.78 0.80
C CYS A 71 -14.38 -8.72 2.14
N GLN A 72 -15.57 -8.11 2.13
CA GLN A 72 -16.51 -8.09 3.26
C GLN A 72 -17.32 -9.40 3.30
N LYS A 73 -16.73 -10.46 3.87
CA LYS A 73 -17.40 -11.75 4.02
C LYS A 73 -18.42 -11.71 5.16
N ALA A 74 -19.54 -12.40 4.98
CA ALA A 74 -20.42 -12.75 6.10
C ALA A 74 -19.65 -13.64 7.10
N SER A 75 -19.58 -13.21 8.36
CA SER A 75 -19.18 -14.09 9.47
C SER A 75 -20.23 -15.19 9.66
N THR A 76 -19.82 -16.37 10.13
CA THR A 76 -20.75 -17.42 10.59
C THR A 76 -21.49 -17.02 11.87
N ALA A 77 -21.07 -15.94 12.55
CA ALA A 77 -21.83 -15.31 13.61
C ALA A 77 -22.86 -14.34 13.00
N PRO A 78 -24.18 -14.51 13.25
CA PRO A 78 -25.19 -13.60 12.74
C PRO A 78 -24.94 -12.17 13.25
N GLY A 79 -24.87 -11.20 12.33
CA GLY A 79 -24.87 -9.76 12.64
C GLY A 79 -23.52 -9.05 12.74
N THR A 80 -22.38 -9.73 12.56
CA THR A 80 -21.06 -9.08 12.54
C THR A 80 -20.47 -9.06 11.13
N ALA A 81 -20.71 -7.97 10.39
CA ALA A 81 -19.91 -7.65 9.21
C ALA A 81 -18.48 -7.39 9.66
N ILE A 82 -17.50 -8.08 9.05
CA ILE A 82 -16.08 -7.86 9.35
C ILE A 82 -15.55 -6.89 8.30
N GLY A 83 -15.38 -5.64 8.73
CA GLY A 83 -15.02 -4.52 7.88
C GLY A 83 -16.21 -3.97 7.07
N GLN A 84 -16.26 -2.65 6.94
CA GLN A 84 -17.21 -1.94 6.07
C GLN A 84 -16.62 -1.70 4.68
N GLN A 85 -15.33 -1.96 4.50
CA GLN A 85 -14.56 -1.62 3.32
C GLN A 85 -13.54 -2.72 3.00
N PHE A 86 -13.33 -2.96 1.70
CA PHE A 86 -12.32 -3.89 1.19
C PHE A 86 -11.56 -3.25 0.02
N GLY A 87 -10.31 -3.68 -0.17
CA GLY A 87 -9.41 -3.14 -1.17
C GLY A 87 -9.65 -3.73 -2.56
N ILE A 88 -9.73 -2.86 -3.56
CA ILE A 88 -9.66 -3.23 -4.96
C ILE A 88 -8.21 -3.13 -5.41
N VAL A 89 -7.64 -4.27 -5.82
CA VAL A 89 -6.25 -4.37 -6.25
C VAL A 89 -6.15 -4.36 -7.77
N GLU A 90 -5.36 -3.45 -8.30
CA GLU A 90 -4.98 -3.41 -9.72
C GLU A 90 -3.46 -3.37 -9.82
N GLN A 91 -2.88 -4.24 -10.66
CA GLN A 91 -1.43 -4.35 -10.85
C GLN A 91 -0.63 -4.51 -9.55
N GLY A 92 -1.24 -5.09 -8.51
CA GLY A 92 -0.63 -5.30 -7.19
C GLY A 92 -0.69 -4.11 -6.23
N ALA A 93 -1.27 -2.98 -6.63
CA ALA A 93 -1.56 -1.82 -5.80
C ALA A 93 -3.03 -1.78 -5.36
N VAL A 94 -3.29 -1.38 -4.11
CA VAL A 94 -4.66 -1.11 -3.64
C VAL A 94 -5.07 0.28 -4.14
N ILE A 95 -5.92 0.34 -5.16
CA ILE A 95 -6.25 1.61 -5.84
C ILE A 95 -7.47 2.30 -5.24
N ARG A 96 -8.43 1.51 -4.74
CA ARG A 96 -9.72 1.96 -4.23
C ARG A 96 -10.13 1.09 -3.07
N LEU A 97 -10.97 1.66 -2.21
CA LEU A 97 -11.77 0.89 -1.26
C LEU A 97 -13.19 0.79 -1.79
N ALA A 98 -13.76 -0.40 -1.73
CA ALA A 98 -15.16 -0.65 -1.98
C ALA A 98 -15.88 -0.88 -0.66
N SER A 99 -17.06 -0.29 -0.48
CA SER A 99 -17.97 -0.59 0.62
C SER A 99 -19.28 -1.16 0.11
N SER A 100 -19.87 -2.06 0.90
CA SER A 100 -21.22 -2.57 0.67
C SER A 100 -22.05 -2.45 1.93
N THR A 101 -23.32 -2.10 1.76
CA THR A 101 -24.33 -2.16 2.84
C THR A 101 -24.80 -3.59 3.10
N ALA A 102 -24.47 -4.54 2.22
CA ALA A 102 -24.82 -5.95 2.36
C ALA A 102 -23.59 -6.82 2.58
N LEU A 103 -23.78 -7.93 3.29
CA LEU A 103 -22.75 -8.95 3.41
C LEU A 103 -22.55 -9.67 2.07
N ILE A 104 -21.30 -9.86 1.68
CA ILE A 104 -20.94 -10.59 0.46
C ILE A 104 -20.71 -12.06 0.84
N SER A 105 -21.34 -12.98 0.11
CA SER A 105 -21.14 -14.41 0.35
C SER A 105 -19.68 -14.81 0.04
N VAL A 106 -19.19 -15.85 0.71
CA VAL A 106 -17.81 -16.36 0.48
C VAL A 106 -17.58 -16.71 -1.00
N ALA A 107 -18.57 -17.32 -1.66
CA ALA A 107 -18.51 -17.67 -3.07
C ALA A 107 -18.39 -16.42 -3.97
N ASN A 108 -19.16 -15.38 -3.68
CA ASN A 108 -19.12 -14.12 -4.43
C ASN A 108 -17.82 -13.36 -4.22
N CYS A 109 -17.26 -13.38 -2.99
CA CYS A 109 -15.93 -12.86 -2.73
C CYS A 109 -14.85 -13.58 -3.53
N GLY A 110 -14.85 -14.92 -3.53
CA GLY A 110 -13.88 -15.73 -4.28
C GLY A 110 -13.98 -15.54 -5.79
N ALA A 111 -15.19 -15.38 -6.32
CA ALA A 111 -15.44 -15.10 -7.73
C ALA A 111 -15.23 -13.62 -8.11
N ARG A 112 -14.89 -12.74 -7.15
CA ARG A 112 -14.87 -11.27 -7.32
C ARG A 112 -16.18 -10.72 -7.92
N SER A 113 -17.31 -11.40 -7.67
CA SER A 113 -18.62 -11.07 -8.19
C SER A 113 -19.41 -10.30 -7.13
N PHE A 114 -19.18 -8.99 -7.08
CA PHE A 114 -19.68 -8.14 -5.99
C PHE A 114 -21.04 -7.47 -6.27
N VAL A 115 -21.77 -7.93 -7.28
CA VAL A 115 -22.98 -7.24 -7.79
C VAL A 115 -24.23 -8.09 -7.58
N PRO A 116 -24.98 -7.91 -6.49
CA PRO A 116 -26.42 -8.05 -6.54
C PRO A 116 -27.03 -6.74 -7.02
N ALA A 117 -27.97 -6.79 -7.96
CA ALA A 117 -28.70 -5.63 -8.49
C ALA A 117 -29.39 -4.75 -7.42
N THR A 118 -29.45 -5.22 -6.17
CA THR A 118 -30.09 -4.59 -5.02
C THR A 118 -29.12 -3.90 -4.05
N ASN A 119 -27.79 -4.08 -4.17
CA ASN A 119 -26.81 -3.45 -3.25
C ASN A 119 -25.56 -2.97 -4.02
N PRO A 120 -25.58 -1.76 -4.59
CA PRO A 120 -24.43 -1.23 -5.33
C PRO A 120 -23.22 -1.00 -4.41
N LEU A 121 -22.02 -1.33 -4.91
CA LEU A 121 -20.78 -0.97 -4.24
C LEU A 121 -20.54 0.54 -4.34
N THR A 122 -20.11 1.15 -3.24
CA THR A 122 -19.57 2.51 -3.27
C THR A 122 -18.05 2.43 -3.31
N PHE A 123 -17.42 3.18 -4.20
CA PHE A 123 -15.97 3.21 -4.34
C PHE A 123 -15.40 4.54 -3.86
N THR A 124 -14.33 4.47 -3.08
CA THR A 124 -13.56 5.65 -2.65
C THR A 124 -12.10 5.48 -3.05
N GLU A 125 -11.47 6.56 -3.50
CA GLU A 125 -10.04 6.53 -3.82
C GLU A 125 -9.20 6.22 -2.58
N PHE A 126 -8.15 5.42 -2.75
CA PHE A 126 -7.30 4.98 -1.65
C PHE A 126 -5.89 5.56 -1.75
N VAL A 127 -5.71 6.78 -1.27
CA VAL A 127 -4.42 7.49 -1.34
C VAL A 127 -3.76 7.53 0.03
N GLN A 128 -2.54 7.01 0.12
CA GLN A 128 -1.68 7.06 1.29
C GLN A 128 -0.51 8.02 1.10
N ARG A 129 0.04 8.48 2.23
CA ARG A 129 1.23 9.34 2.28
C ARG A 129 2.37 8.62 2.99
N GLY A 130 3.58 8.87 2.54
CA GLY A 130 4.81 8.49 3.20
C GLY A 130 5.83 9.60 3.02
N SER A 131 6.88 9.60 3.82
CA SER A 131 7.98 10.55 3.73
C SER A 131 9.32 9.84 3.87
N VAL A 132 10.36 10.49 3.37
CA VAL A 132 11.74 10.04 3.54
C VAL A 132 12.56 11.22 3.99
N GLN A 133 13.27 11.07 5.10
CA GLN A 133 14.25 12.05 5.54
C GLN A 133 15.66 11.54 5.19
N LEU A 134 16.44 12.40 4.55
CA LEU A 134 17.86 12.18 4.27
C LEU A 134 18.69 13.00 5.24
N GLN A 135 19.68 12.38 5.87
CA GLN A 135 20.66 13.05 6.73
C GLN A 135 22.07 12.73 6.22
N GLY A 136 22.97 13.72 6.30
CA GLY A 136 24.36 13.56 5.83
C GLY A 136 24.53 13.65 4.31
N VAL A 137 23.50 14.11 3.58
CA VAL A 137 23.58 14.32 2.12
C VAL A 137 23.89 15.78 1.82
N VAL A 138 24.91 16.01 0.99
CA VAL A 138 25.17 17.32 0.38
C VAL A 138 24.87 17.20 -1.11
N ALA A 139 23.74 17.76 -1.53
CA ALA A 139 23.26 17.73 -2.91
C ALA A 139 22.49 19.01 -3.23
N SER A 140 22.47 19.41 -4.49
CA SER A 140 21.60 20.50 -4.93
C SER A 140 20.14 20.02 -4.99
N VAL A 141 19.19 20.96 -4.91
CA VAL A 141 17.76 20.67 -5.11
C VAL A 141 17.52 19.92 -6.41
N PHE A 142 18.21 20.30 -7.50
CA PHE A 142 18.12 19.62 -8.78
C PHE A 142 18.56 18.14 -8.73
N GLN A 143 19.60 17.83 -7.95
CA GLN A 143 20.02 16.44 -7.75
C GLN A 143 19.01 15.66 -6.91
N LEU A 144 18.41 16.29 -5.89
CA LEU A 144 17.37 15.66 -5.08
C LEU A 144 16.08 15.41 -5.88
N GLU A 145 15.71 16.29 -6.80
CA GLU A 145 14.59 16.08 -7.73
C GLU A 145 14.86 14.89 -8.67
N GLN A 146 16.10 14.72 -9.15
CA GLN A 146 16.48 13.53 -9.92
C GLN A 146 16.38 12.25 -9.09
N VAL A 147 16.81 12.29 -7.82
CA VAL A 147 16.66 11.16 -6.89
C VAL A 147 15.19 10.84 -6.69
N ALA A 148 14.34 11.84 -6.45
CA ALA A 148 12.90 11.67 -6.28
C ALA A 148 12.25 11.04 -7.53
N ALA A 149 12.59 11.51 -8.73
CA ALA A 149 12.10 10.95 -9.99
C ALA A 149 12.51 9.47 -10.17
N ARG A 150 13.78 9.13 -9.88
CA ARG A 150 14.26 7.74 -9.93
C ARG A 150 13.59 6.86 -8.88
N MET A 151 13.40 7.38 -7.67
CA MET A 151 12.66 6.67 -6.63
C MET A 151 11.25 6.33 -7.07
N MET A 152 10.54 7.26 -7.71
CA MET A 152 9.20 7.00 -8.23
C MET A 152 9.19 5.86 -9.24
N VAL A 153 10.14 5.84 -10.17
CA VAL A 153 10.28 4.80 -11.19
C VAL A 153 10.55 3.44 -10.53
N ASN A 154 11.55 3.36 -9.65
CA ASN A 154 11.93 2.12 -8.99
C ASN A 154 10.81 1.58 -8.08
N LEU A 155 10.15 2.45 -7.29
CA LEU A 155 9.02 2.06 -6.44
C LEU A 155 7.82 1.57 -7.26
N ASN A 156 7.59 2.14 -8.45
CA ASN A 156 6.51 1.72 -9.34
C ASN A 156 6.79 0.34 -9.95
N PHE A 157 7.96 0.16 -10.57
CA PHE A 157 8.27 -1.10 -11.27
C PHE A 157 8.63 -2.26 -10.34
N ASN A 158 9.44 -2.01 -9.30
CA ASN A 158 9.92 -3.09 -8.42
C ASN A 158 8.92 -3.41 -7.32
N ASN A 159 8.27 -2.37 -6.78
CA ASN A 159 7.44 -2.50 -5.58
C ASN A 159 5.95 -2.26 -5.83
N ARG A 160 5.54 -2.04 -7.10
CA ARG A 160 4.13 -1.88 -7.50
C ARG A 160 3.43 -0.71 -6.80
N VAL A 161 4.19 0.32 -6.42
CA VAL A 161 3.64 1.56 -5.86
C VAL A 161 3.10 2.42 -6.99
N ARG A 162 1.81 2.77 -6.94
CA ARG A 162 1.23 3.68 -7.94
C ARG A 162 1.19 5.10 -7.39
N PHE A 163 1.92 6.00 -8.03
CA PHE A 163 1.92 7.42 -7.65
C PHE A 163 0.73 8.14 -8.27
N VAL A 164 -0.02 8.85 -7.43
CA VAL A 164 -1.11 9.75 -7.85
C VAL A 164 -0.57 11.18 -8.05
N THR A 165 0.45 11.53 -7.27
CA THR A 165 1.18 12.80 -7.32
C THR A 165 2.67 12.49 -7.31
N PRO A 166 3.51 13.35 -7.92
CA PRO A 166 4.96 13.22 -7.81
C PRO A 166 5.44 13.36 -6.36
N ILE A 167 6.64 12.83 -6.10
CA ILE A 167 7.36 13.10 -4.85
C ILE A 167 7.75 14.58 -4.85
N VAL A 168 7.55 15.26 -3.72
CA VAL A 168 7.91 16.66 -3.52
C VAL A 168 9.16 16.71 -2.64
N VAL A 169 10.18 17.44 -3.08
CA VAL A 169 11.39 17.69 -2.30
C VAL A 169 11.21 18.99 -1.51
N SER A 170 11.49 18.96 -0.20
CA SER A 170 11.36 20.09 0.72
C SER A 170 12.48 20.11 1.75
#